data_AF-A0A923TH75-F1
#
_entry.id   AF-A0A923TH75-F1
#
_cell.length_a   1.000
_cell.length_b   1.000
_cell.length_c   1.000
_cell.angle_alpha   90.00
_cell.angle_beta   90.00
_cell.angle_gamma   90.00
#
_symmetry.space_group_name_H-M   'P 1'
#
loop_
_entity.id
_entity.type
_entity.pdbx_description
1 polymer ?
#
loop_
_entity_poly.entity_id
_entity_poly.type
_entity_poly.pdbx_seq_one_letter_code
_entity_poly.pdbx_strand_id
1 'polypeptide(L)'
;MKSPLFTPPSVSRRDFVSMLALAGVAAPFSGSLVGAQPLAPSGPSALPMPESSPFSLHVMSKPLYKMSYAEAAKLVAETGYSGIDYTVRVAQGHVLPKNVKEDLPRAIEAA
;
A
#
# COMPACT_ATOMS: atom_id res chain seq x y z
N MET A 1 -49.43 11.22 -1.44
CA MET A 1 -48.68 10.72 -2.62
C MET A 1 -47.22 10.56 -2.22
N LYS A 2 -46.65 9.36 -2.27
CA LYS A 2 -45.22 9.12 -2.02
C LYS A 2 -44.47 9.31 -3.35
N SER A 3 -43.53 10.24 -3.38
CA SER A 3 -42.64 10.46 -4.52
C SER A 3 -41.74 9.22 -4.74
N PRO A 4 -41.51 8.79 -5.99
CA PRO A 4 -40.57 7.69 -6.25
C PRO A 4 -39.14 8.18 -5.95
N LEU A 5 -38.46 7.46 -5.07
CA LEU A 5 -37.04 7.68 -4.77
C LEU A 5 -36.23 7.35 -6.03
N PHE A 6 -35.45 8.32 -6.51
CA PHE A 6 -34.49 8.11 -7.58
C PHE A 6 -33.37 7.18 -7.08
N THR A 7 -33.32 5.96 -7.60
CA THR A 7 -32.16 5.07 -7.44
C THR A 7 -31.20 5.30 -8.59
N PRO A 8 -29.97 5.79 -8.35
CA PRO A 8 -28.98 5.88 -9.40
C PRO A 8 -28.61 4.46 -9.88
N PRO A 9 -28.32 4.27 -11.17
CA PRO A 9 -27.90 2.97 -11.67
C PRO A 9 -26.62 2.51 -10.95
N SER A 10 -26.62 1.25 -10.47
CA SER A 10 -25.45 0.65 -9.84
C SER A 10 -24.42 0.29 -10.91
N VAL A 11 -23.39 1.12 -11.10
CA VAL A 11 -22.25 0.81 -11.97
C VAL A 11 -21.36 -0.20 -11.26
N SER A 12 -21.16 -1.38 -11.85
CA SER A 12 -20.24 -2.37 -11.27
C SER A 12 -18.78 -1.98 -11.53
N ARG A 13 -17.85 -2.51 -10.74
CA ARG A 13 -16.39 -2.30 -10.98
C ARG A 13 -15.98 -2.71 -12.39
N ARG A 14 -16.60 -3.77 -12.93
CA ARG A 14 -16.32 -4.23 -14.30
C ARG A 14 -16.81 -3.23 -15.34
N ASP A 15 -17.99 -2.66 -15.14
CA ASP A 15 -18.55 -1.65 -16.07
C ASP A 15 -17.70 -0.39 -16.08
N PHE A 16 -17.22 0.03 -14.90
CA PHE A 16 -16.32 1.17 -14.76
C PHE A 16 -14.98 0.95 -15.47
N VAL A 17 -14.36 -0.23 -15.28
CA VAL A 17 -13.09 -0.58 -15.94
C VAL A 17 -13.28 -0.67 -17.46
N SER A 18 -14.40 -1.25 -17.92
CA SER A 18 -14.74 -1.33 -19.35
C SER A 18 -14.97 0.05 -19.97
N MET A 19 -15.66 0.97 -19.28
CA MET A 19 -15.83 2.36 -19.73
C MET A 19 -14.48 3.09 -19.83
N LEU A 20 -13.60 2.93 -18.83
CA LEU A 20 -12.27 3.55 -18.84
C LEU A 20 -11.41 3.03 -20.01
N ALA A 21 -11.43 1.72 -20.25
CA ALA A 21 -10.72 1.10 -21.38
C ALA A 21 -11.25 1.63 -22.73
N LEU A 22 -12.57 1.71 -22.90
CA LEU A 22 -13.19 2.21 -24.13
C LEU A 22 -12.85 3.68 -24.39
N ALA A 23 -12.85 4.53 -23.36
CA ALA A 23 -12.45 5.93 -23.48
C ALA A 23 -10.97 6.09 -23.87
N GLY A 24 -10.08 5.23 -23.36
CA GLY A 24 -8.66 5.22 -23.71
C GLY A 24 -8.38 4.85 -25.18
N VAL A 25 -9.20 3.98 -25.77
CA VAL A 25 -9.07 3.59 -27.21
C VAL A 25 -9.64 4.67 -28.14
N ALA A 26 -10.63 5.45 -27.67
CA ALA A 26 -11.21 6.55 -28.46
C ALA A 26 -10.32 7.81 -28.48
N ALA A 27 -9.41 7.96 -27.50
CA ALA A 27 -8.50 9.11 -27.39
C ALA A 27 -7.67 9.40 -28.66
N PRO A 28 -7.03 8.41 -29.34
CA PRO A 28 -6.27 8.67 -30.56
C PRO A 28 -7.12 9.04 -31.79
N PHE A 29 -8.44 8.78 -31.80
CA PHE A 29 -9.30 9.03 -32.96
C PHE A 29 -10.07 10.36 -32.89
N SER A 30 -10.02 11.10 -31.77
CA SER A 30 -10.76 12.37 -31.59
C SER A 30 -9.90 13.63 -31.43
N GLY A 31 -8.57 13.57 -31.60
CA GLY A 31 -7.76 14.75 -31.25
C GLY A 31 -6.37 14.81 -31.85
N SER A 32 -6.30 15.17 -33.13
CA SER A 32 -5.08 15.69 -33.76
C SER A 32 -4.64 17.08 -33.20
N LEU A 33 -5.02 17.48 -31.98
CA LEU A 33 -4.74 18.83 -31.42
C LEU A 33 -4.35 18.88 -29.92
N VAL A 34 -3.69 17.86 -29.37
CA VAL A 34 -2.96 18.03 -28.10
C VAL A 34 -1.51 17.70 -28.36
N GLY A 35 -0.66 18.73 -28.30
CA GLY A 35 0.76 18.65 -28.61
C GLY A 35 1.42 17.47 -27.93
N ALA A 36 1.90 16.53 -28.75
CA ALA A 36 2.81 15.49 -28.33
C ALA A 36 4.10 16.15 -27.88
N GLN A 37 4.16 16.55 -26.61
CA GLN A 37 5.45 16.66 -25.94
C GLN A 37 5.99 15.23 -25.82
N PRO A 38 7.16 14.92 -26.40
CA PRO A 38 7.78 13.63 -26.19
C PRO A 38 7.98 13.48 -24.68
N LEU A 39 7.37 12.45 -24.08
CA LEU A 39 7.81 11.97 -22.78
C LEU A 39 9.25 11.50 -22.99
N ALA A 40 10.22 12.36 -22.68
CA ALA A 40 11.59 11.95 -22.55
C ALA A 40 11.62 10.77 -21.57
N PRO A 41 12.32 9.67 -21.89
CA PRO A 41 12.44 8.56 -20.98
C PRO A 41 13.16 9.06 -19.72
N SER A 42 12.40 9.33 -18.67
CA SER A 42 12.93 9.45 -17.33
C SER A 42 13.52 8.07 -17.00
N GLY A 43 14.82 7.93 -17.21
CA GLY A 43 15.58 6.84 -16.62
C GLY A 43 15.33 6.78 -15.12
N PRO A 44 15.63 5.66 -14.45
CA PRO A 44 15.39 5.53 -13.01
C PRO A 44 16.11 6.66 -12.31
N SER A 45 15.34 7.67 -11.89
CA SER A 45 15.82 8.74 -11.03
C SER A 45 16.08 8.07 -9.70
N ALA A 46 17.33 7.66 -9.49
CA ALA A 46 17.82 7.31 -8.17
C ALA A 46 17.79 8.61 -7.36
N LEU A 47 16.62 8.91 -6.80
CA LEU A 47 16.47 9.99 -5.85
C LEU A 47 17.52 9.73 -4.76
N PRO A 48 18.41 10.70 -4.48
CA PRO A 48 19.35 10.56 -3.39
C PRO A 48 18.54 10.25 -2.14
N MET A 49 18.79 9.08 -1.53
CA MET A 49 18.15 8.73 -0.27
C MET A 49 18.53 9.82 0.73
N PRO A 50 17.56 10.52 1.33
CA PRO A 50 17.88 11.55 2.30
C PRO A 50 18.62 10.87 3.47
N GLU A 51 19.89 11.27 3.67
CA GLU A 51 20.64 11.00 4.90
C GLU A 51 19.78 11.51 6.06
N SER A 52 19.25 10.55 6.84
CA SER A 52 18.45 10.79 8.04
C SER A 52 17.32 11.81 7.84
N SER A 53 16.20 11.35 7.26
CA SER A 53 14.94 12.09 7.37
C SER A 53 14.64 12.35 8.86
N PRO A 54 14.18 13.56 9.25
CA PRO A 54 13.83 13.85 10.65
C PRO A 54 12.62 13.05 11.15
N PHE A 55 12.01 12.22 10.28
CA PHE A 55 10.84 11.41 10.58
C PHE A 55 11.24 9.94 10.75
N SER A 56 10.85 9.36 11.88
CA SER A 56 10.94 7.91 12.10
C SER A 56 9.76 7.22 11.41
N LEU A 57 10.06 6.36 10.44
CA LEU A 57 9.07 5.58 9.72
C LEU A 57 9.06 4.15 10.26
N HIS A 58 7.92 3.73 10.81
CA HIS A 58 7.72 2.39 11.36
C HIS A 58 6.82 1.56 10.45
N VAL A 59 7.07 0.25 10.39
CA VAL A 59 6.31 -0.70 9.58
C VAL A 59 5.31 -1.45 10.44
N MET A 60 4.05 -1.51 10.00
CA MET A 60 3.03 -2.35 10.64
C MET A 60 3.33 -3.82 10.40
N SER A 61 3.29 -4.66 11.44
CA SER A 61 3.62 -6.09 11.33
C SER A 61 2.60 -6.93 10.53
N LYS A 62 1.45 -6.34 10.15
CA LYS A 62 0.34 -7.02 9.46
C LYS A 62 0.77 -7.75 8.17
N PRO A 63 1.58 -7.18 7.26
CA PRO A 63 2.04 -7.88 6.06
C PRO A 63 3.09 -8.97 6.38
N LEU A 64 3.76 -8.85 7.53
CA LEU A 64 4.86 -9.70 7.96
C LEU A 64 4.42 -10.79 8.95
N TYR A 65 3.12 -10.99 9.16
CA TYR A 65 2.60 -11.88 10.23
C TYR A 65 3.02 -13.36 10.08
N LYS A 66 3.50 -13.77 8.91
CA LYS A 66 4.00 -15.12 8.64
C LYS A 66 5.50 -15.29 8.91
N MET A 67 6.23 -14.19 9.05
CA MET A 67 7.66 -14.20 9.35
C MET A 67 7.87 -14.40 10.84
N SER A 68 9.01 -14.96 11.22
CA SER A 68 9.47 -14.92 12.60
C SER A 68 9.83 -13.49 13.03
N TYR A 69 9.92 -13.25 14.34
CA TYR A 69 10.35 -11.97 14.89
C TYR A 69 11.72 -11.53 14.33
N ALA A 70 12.68 -12.46 14.29
CA ALA A 70 14.03 -12.21 13.78
C ALA A 70 14.05 -11.89 12.28
N GLU A 71 13.27 -12.62 11.47
CA GLU A 71 13.17 -12.33 10.03
C GLU A 71 12.53 -10.96 9.77
N ALA A 72 11.47 -10.62 10.52
CA ALA A 72 10.81 -9.33 10.41
C ALA A 72 11.75 -8.18 10.83
N ALA A 73 12.46 -8.32 11.95
CA ALA A 73 13.44 -7.35 12.42
C ALA A 73 14.56 -7.13 11.40
N LYS A 74 15.15 -8.23 10.90
CA LYS A 74 16.19 -8.18 9.87
C LYS A 74 15.72 -7.46 8.61
N LEU A 75 14.55 -7.82 8.08
CA LEU A 75 14.00 -7.18 6.87
C LEU A 75 13.78 -5.68 7.07
N VAL A 76 13.28 -5.27 8.23
CA VAL A 76 12.97 -3.86 8.54
C VAL A 76 14.25 -3.04 8.70
N ALA A 77 15.29 -3.62 9.32
CA ALA A 77 16.61 -3.01 9.41
C ALA A 77 17.26 -2.84 8.02
N GLU A 78 17.18 -3.87 7.16
CA GLU A 78 17.74 -3.83 5.80
C GLU A 78 17.04 -2.80 4.89
N THR A 79 15.78 -2.47 5.16
CA THR A 79 14.97 -1.55 4.35
C THR A 79 15.03 -0.10 4.83
N GLY A 80 15.76 0.18 5.92
CA GLY A 80 15.96 1.54 6.42
C GLY A 80 14.78 2.13 7.20
N TYR A 81 13.84 1.29 7.65
CA TYR A 81 12.78 1.70 8.57
C TYR A 81 13.29 1.78 10.01
N SER A 82 12.65 2.60 10.82
CA SER A 82 13.05 2.86 12.21
C SER A 82 12.53 1.82 13.21
N GLY A 83 11.56 0.99 12.83
CA GLY A 83 11.04 -0.06 13.71
C GLY A 83 9.76 -0.73 13.23
N ILE A 84 9.19 -1.57 14.10
CA ILE A 84 8.03 -2.42 13.80
C ILE A 84 6.91 -2.18 14.80
N ASP A 85 5.72 -1.91 14.30
CA ASP A 85 4.50 -1.86 15.11
C ASP A 85 3.80 -3.23 15.10
N TYR A 86 3.99 -3.97 16.20
CA TYR A 86 3.43 -5.31 16.35
C TYR A 86 1.93 -5.28 16.63
N THR A 87 1.18 -5.87 15.70
CA THR A 87 -0.27 -6.04 15.86
C THR A 87 -0.59 -7.17 16.85
N VAL A 88 -1.36 -6.84 17.89
CA VAL A 88 -1.97 -7.81 18.83
C VAL A 88 -3.38 -8.11 18.35
N ARG A 89 -3.59 -9.25 17.68
CA ARG A 89 -4.91 -9.61 17.11
C ARG A 89 -5.07 -11.11 16.89
N VAL A 90 -6.32 -11.56 16.81
CA VAL A 90 -6.64 -13.00 16.64
C VAL A 90 -6.36 -13.48 15.22
N ALA A 91 -6.87 -12.79 14.20
CA ALA A 91 -6.69 -13.19 12.81
C ALA A 91 -5.43 -12.54 12.23
N GLN A 92 -4.49 -13.35 11.73
CA GLN A 92 -3.23 -12.90 11.11
C GLN A 92 -2.49 -11.84 11.95
N GLY A 93 -2.52 -12.00 13.28
CA GLY A 93 -1.71 -11.21 14.20
C GLY A 93 -0.33 -11.83 14.32
N HIS A 94 0.68 -10.97 14.34
CA HIS A 94 2.04 -11.42 14.65
C HIS A 94 2.12 -11.78 16.15
N VAL A 95 1.36 -11.07 17.00
CA VAL A 95 1.16 -11.41 18.41
C VAL A 95 -0.32 -11.74 18.65
N LEU A 96 -0.57 -12.86 19.33
CA LEU A 96 -1.94 -13.21 19.74
C LEU A 96 -2.27 -12.57 21.10
N PRO A 97 -3.53 -12.13 21.35
CA PRO A 97 -3.91 -11.49 22.62
C PRO A 97 -3.58 -12.30 23.88
N LYS A 98 -3.65 -13.63 23.79
CA LYS A 98 -3.34 -14.55 24.89
C LYS A 98 -1.84 -14.68 25.19
N ASN A 99 -0.97 -14.38 24.24
CA ASN A 99 0.47 -14.61 24.31
C ASN A 99 1.28 -13.31 24.47
N VAL A 100 0.61 -12.15 24.59
CA VAL A 100 1.26 -10.81 24.62
C VAL A 100 2.44 -10.74 25.58
N LYS A 101 2.31 -11.33 26.77
CA LYS A 101 3.35 -11.31 27.81
C LYS A 101 4.63 -12.06 27.42
N GLU A 102 4.54 -13.01 26.50
CA GLU A 102 5.67 -13.83 26.08
C GLU A 102 6.18 -13.41 24.70
N ASP A 103 5.26 -13.04 23.80
CA ASP A 103 5.54 -12.71 22.41
C ASP A 103 6.14 -11.31 22.24
N LEU A 104 5.68 -10.31 23.01
CA LEU A 104 6.25 -8.95 22.92
C LEU A 104 7.70 -8.87 23.40
N PRO A 105 8.09 -9.46 24.55
CA PRO A 105 9.50 -9.48 24.94
C PRO A 105 10.40 -10.15 23.89
N ARG A 106 9.95 -11.28 23.32
CA ARG A 106 10.67 -11.97 22.23
C ARG A 106 10.81 -11.10 20.97
N ALA A 107 9.80 -10.29 20.65
CA ALA A 107 9.88 -9.35 19.54
C ALA A 107 10.92 -8.25 19.77
N ILE A 108 11.08 -7.80 21.03
CA ILE A 108 12.09 -6.81 21.43
C ILE A 108 13.49 -7.43 21.39
N GLU A 109 13.66 -8.65 21.92
CA GLU A 109 14.94 -9.37 21.90
C GLU A 109 15.47 -9.66 20.49
N ALA A 110 14.57 -9.73 19.51
CA ALA A 110 14.91 -10.00 18.12
C ALA A 110 15.25 -8.74 17.29
N ALA A 111 14.97 -7.55 17.82
CA ALA A 111 15.18 -6.25 17.16
C ALA A 111 16.56 -5.66 17.49
#